data_AF-A0A7S0WWP5-F1
#
_entry.id   AF-A0A7S0WWP5-F1
#
_cell.length_a   1.000
_cell.length_b   1.000
_cell.length_c   1.000
_cell.angle_alpha   90.00
_cell.angle_beta   90.00
_cell.angle_gamma   90.00
#
_symmetry.space_group_name_H-M   'P 1'
#
loop_
_entity.id
_entity.type
_entity.pdbx_description
1 polymer ?
#
loop_
_entity_poly.entity_id
_entity_poly.type
_entity_poly.pdbx_seq_one_letter_code
_entity_poly.pdbx_strand_id
1 'polypeptide(L)'
;RTLDTVSHRRRGWRELHSQPDSFGQFGARRVGSYVSMATLRYFDCRGRAEPLCYMLEDWEVLYRAEVVQAGQPQWVDQRNMSSFAGPFGQLPVLEWEDKENQELRTVVQTISIAQYLSFKVDPVLKDKGLDAEQITKALSYGCCAYEDLLLKIFDAVRDPNTAVRVFGVNVPKVLERFNELLSVMEERVFDMQQAGGAPPGA
;
A
#
# COMPACT_ATOMS: atom_id res chain seq x y z
N ARG A 1 -34.84 11.97 -9.80
CA ARG A 1 -33.85 12.17 -8.72
C ARG A 1 -32.48 11.93 -9.33
N THR A 2 -31.81 13.02 -9.68
CA THR A 2 -30.55 13.07 -10.42
C THR A 2 -29.40 12.91 -9.44
N LEU A 3 -28.55 11.91 -9.66
CA LEU A 3 -27.29 11.72 -8.93
C LEU A 3 -26.19 12.43 -9.71
N ASP A 4 -26.06 13.74 -9.51
CA ASP A 4 -24.95 14.56 -10.00
C ASP A 4 -24.20 15.15 -8.80
N THR A 5 -23.30 14.37 -8.16
CA THR A 5 -22.36 14.93 -7.15
C THR A 5 -21.23 13.94 -6.76
N VAL A 6 -20.36 13.46 -7.67
CA VAL A 6 -19.03 12.90 -7.24
C VAL A 6 -17.91 13.01 -8.31
N SER A 7 -17.94 13.97 -9.24
CA SER A 7 -16.93 14.03 -10.32
C SER A 7 -15.78 15.04 -10.13
N HIS A 8 -15.85 15.94 -9.14
CA HIS A 8 -14.91 17.08 -9.07
C HIS A 8 -13.66 16.93 -8.19
N ARG A 9 -13.53 15.89 -7.34
CA ARG A 9 -12.33 15.73 -6.48
C ARG A 9 -11.20 14.85 -7.05
N ARG A 10 -11.42 14.10 -8.14
CA ARG A 10 -10.46 13.09 -8.61
C ARG A 10 -9.59 13.49 -9.80
N ARG A 11 -9.78 14.69 -10.35
CA ARG A 11 -9.00 15.19 -11.51
C ARG A 11 -7.64 15.79 -11.13
N GLY A 12 -7.50 16.36 -9.92
CA GLY A 12 -6.24 16.99 -9.48
C GLY A 12 -5.08 16.02 -9.21
N TRP A 13 -5.35 14.72 -9.06
CA TRP A 13 -4.35 13.74 -8.62
C TRP A 13 -3.30 13.38 -9.69
N ARG A 14 -3.65 13.40 -10.99
CA ARG A 14 -2.65 13.25 -12.08
C ARG A 14 -1.90 14.55 -12.36
N GLU A 15 -2.53 15.69 -12.12
CA GLU A 15 -1.96 17.02 -12.37
C GLU A 15 -0.92 17.42 -11.30
N LEU A 16 -1.11 16.97 -10.05
CA LEU A 16 -0.17 17.22 -8.94
C LEU A 16 1.17 16.48 -9.06
N HIS A 17 1.21 15.32 -9.73
CA HIS A 17 2.44 14.53 -9.89
C HIS A 17 3.09 14.64 -11.27
N SER A 18 2.48 15.38 -12.20
CA SER A 18 3.10 15.73 -13.49
C SER A 18 3.93 17.02 -13.42
N GLN A 19 3.95 17.69 -12.26
CA GLN A 19 4.88 18.77 -11.97
C GLN A 19 5.90 18.32 -10.91
N PRO A 20 7.18 18.13 -11.28
CA PRO A 20 8.21 17.67 -10.34
C PRO A 20 8.53 18.67 -9.20
N ASP A 21 8.02 19.91 -9.25
CA ASP A 21 8.47 21.02 -8.39
C ASP A 21 7.44 21.50 -7.34
N SER A 22 6.24 20.91 -7.24
CA SER A 22 5.15 21.43 -6.39
C SER A 22 5.08 20.92 -4.93
N PHE A 23 6.07 20.18 -4.44
CA PHE A 23 6.08 19.61 -3.08
C PHE A 23 6.33 20.60 -1.92
N GLY A 24 6.30 21.91 -2.17
CA GLY A 24 6.83 22.92 -1.26
C GLY A 24 5.94 23.44 -0.13
N GLN A 25 4.69 23.00 0.09
CA GLN A 25 3.77 23.75 0.98
C GLN A 25 2.90 22.97 2.00
N PHE A 26 3.07 21.66 2.19
CA PHE A 26 2.43 20.99 3.34
C PHE A 26 3.36 20.98 4.55
N GLY A 27 2.85 21.47 5.68
CA GLY A 27 3.62 21.77 6.89
C GLY A 27 4.31 20.56 7.48
N ALA A 28 5.57 20.36 7.10
CA ALA A 28 6.46 19.34 7.66
C ALA A 28 6.64 19.55 9.16
N ARG A 29 6.02 18.69 9.98
CA ARG A 29 6.55 18.42 11.32
C ARG A 29 7.96 17.86 11.11
N ARG A 30 8.97 18.58 11.58
CA ARG A 30 10.38 18.18 11.49
C ARG A 30 10.63 16.91 12.31
N VAL A 31 10.34 15.75 11.75
CA VAL A 31 11.01 14.50 12.14
C VAL A 31 12.39 14.53 11.48
N GLY A 32 13.44 14.28 12.26
CA GLY A 32 14.82 14.53 11.87
C GLY A 32 15.24 13.87 10.55
N SER A 33 15.45 14.69 9.52
CA SER A 33 16.61 14.76 8.63
C SER A 33 17.22 13.46 8.03
N TYR A 34 16.47 12.38 7.88
CA TYR A 34 16.86 11.27 7.00
C TYR A 34 15.76 11.05 5.98
N VAL A 35 15.68 11.94 4.99
CA VAL A 35 14.82 11.75 3.83
C VAL A 35 15.42 10.61 3.01
N SER A 36 15.08 9.37 3.35
CA SER A 36 15.32 8.21 2.48
C SER A 36 14.55 8.47 1.19
N MET A 37 15.21 8.35 0.04
CA MET A 37 14.52 8.50 -1.24
C MET A 37 14.04 7.12 -1.67
N ALA A 38 12.74 6.92 -1.68
CA ALA A 38 12.13 5.71 -2.21
C ALA A 38 11.85 5.87 -3.71
N THR A 39 11.91 4.80 -4.48
CA THR A 39 11.38 4.73 -5.86
C THR A 39 10.40 3.59 -5.94
N LEU A 40 9.13 3.88 -6.28
CA LEU A 40 8.09 2.88 -6.44
C LEU A 40 7.73 2.75 -7.92
N ARG A 41 7.95 1.56 -8.48
CA ARG A 41 7.62 1.21 -9.87
C ARG A 41 6.31 0.45 -9.91
N TYR A 42 5.35 0.90 -10.72
CA TYR A 42 4.04 0.25 -10.82
C TYR A 42 3.31 0.62 -12.12
N PHE A 43 2.24 -0.12 -12.45
CA PHE A 43 1.42 0.21 -13.62
C PHE A 43 0.55 1.45 -13.39
N ASP A 44 0.19 2.15 -14.45
CA ASP A 44 -0.70 3.33 -14.44
C ASP A 44 -2.18 3.03 -14.15
N CYS A 45 -2.44 2.09 -13.24
CA CYS A 45 -3.76 1.68 -12.81
C CYS A 45 -3.85 1.60 -11.28
N ARG A 46 -5.09 1.63 -10.75
CA ARG A 46 -5.37 1.44 -9.33
C ARG A 46 -5.27 -0.03 -8.97
N GLY A 47 -4.02 -0.49 -9.00
CA GLY A 47 -3.62 -1.86 -9.00
C GLY A 47 -3.18 -2.37 -7.64
N ARG A 48 -2.26 -3.31 -7.70
CA ARG A 48 -1.51 -3.86 -6.57
C ARG A 48 -0.64 -2.83 -5.83
N ALA A 49 -0.36 -1.68 -6.44
CA ALA A 49 0.50 -0.64 -5.87
C ALA A 49 -0.25 0.45 -5.12
N GLU A 50 -1.57 0.59 -5.34
CA GLU A 50 -2.36 1.67 -4.73
C GLU A 50 -2.26 1.68 -3.19
N PRO A 51 -2.35 0.54 -2.48
CA PRO A 51 -2.17 0.55 -1.02
C PRO A 51 -0.79 1.04 -0.59
N LEU A 52 0.26 0.79 -1.39
CA LEU A 52 1.61 1.22 -1.10
C LEU A 52 1.77 2.74 -1.27
N CYS A 53 1.12 3.31 -2.28
CA CYS A 53 1.08 4.77 -2.45
C CYS A 53 0.45 5.44 -1.23
N TYR A 54 -0.71 4.93 -0.76
CA TYR A 54 -1.34 5.45 0.44
C TYR A 54 -0.46 5.30 1.68
N MET A 55 0.21 4.15 1.87
CA MET A 55 1.14 3.98 2.99
C MET A 55 2.30 4.98 2.96
N LEU A 56 2.92 5.20 1.80
CA LEU A 56 4.02 6.16 1.66
C LEU A 56 3.55 7.60 1.92
N GLU A 57 2.34 7.95 1.47
CA GLU A 57 1.75 9.28 1.68
C GLU A 57 1.31 9.52 3.12
N ASP A 58 0.63 8.56 3.74
CA ASP A 58 0.17 8.62 5.13
C ASP A 58 1.34 8.74 6.10
N TRP A 59 2.50 8.20 5.74
CA TRP A 59 3.74 8.33 6.49
C TRP A 59 4.66 9.47 6.04
N GLU A 60 4.18 10.32 5.13
CA GLU A 60 4.93 11.48 4.62
C GLU A 60 6.31 11.10 4.04
N VAL A 61 6.44 9.89 3.49
CA VAL A 61 7.66 9.40 2.84
C VAL A 61 7.76 10.00 1.44
N LEU A 62 8.85 10.71 1.19
CA LEU A 62 9.14 11.22 -0.14
C LEU A 62 9.59 10.06 -1.06
N TYR A 63 8.86 9.88 -2.16
CA TYR A 63 9.16 8.84 -3.14
C TYR A 63 9.01 9.31 -4.59
N ARG A 64 9.81 8.73 -5.48
CA ARG A 64 9.67 8.84 -6.93
C ARG A 64 8.72 7.76 -7.43
N ALA A 65 7.64 8.17 -8.10
CA ALA A 65 6.76 7.24 -8.81
C ALA A 65 7.28 7.01 -10.23
N GLU A 66 7.67 5.78 -10.55
CA GLU A 66 8.00 5.37 -11.92
C GLU A 66 6.85 4.55 -12.51
N VAL A 67 5.98 5.25 -13.21
CA VAL A 67 4.71 4.69 -13.70
C VAL A 67 4.89 4.05 -15.07
N VAL A 68 4.61 2.75 -15.15
CA VAL A 68 4.63 1.94 -16.37
C VAL A 68 3.25 1.94 -17.01
N GLN A 69 3.17 2.27 -18.29
CA GLN A 69 1.91 2.25 -19.03
C GLN A 69 1.51 0.80 -19.34
N ALA A 70 0.33 0.38 -18.88
CA ALA A 70 -0.17 -0.97 -19.13
C ALA A 70 -0.39 -1.22 -20.64
N GLY A 71 -0.02 -2.42 -21.11
CA GLY A 71 -0.22 -2.83 -22.51
C GLY A 71 0.77 -2.26 -23.53
N GLN A 72 1.75 -1.45 -23.10
CA GLN A 72 2.80 -0.95 -23.99
C GLN A 72 3.84 -2.04 -24.28
N PRO A 73 4.38 -2.11 -25.52
CA PRO A 73 5.46 -3.06 -25.86
C PRO A 73 6.69 -2.93 -24.95
N GLN A 74 6.96 -1.72 -24.46
CA GLN A 74 8.06 -1.39 -23.56
C GLN A 74 8.08 -2.27 -22.30
N TRP A 75 6.91 -2.64 -21.78
CA TRP A 75 6.82 -3.50 -20.61
C TRP A 75 7.37 -4.91 -20.88
N VAL A 76 7.24 -5.42 -22.11
CA VAL A 76 7.74 -6.76 -22.47
C VAL A 76 9.26 -6.82 -22.32
N ASP A 77 9.95 -5.77 -22.72
CA ASP A 77 11.41 -5.67 -22.59
C ASP A 77 11.80 -5.42 -21.12
N GLN A 78 11.14 -4.47 -20.46
CA GLN A 78 11.40 -4.10 -19.06
C GLN A 78 11.15 -5.23 -18.07
N ARG A 79 10.15 -6.09 -18.32
CA ARG A 79 9.82 -7.27 -17.49
C ARG A 79 11.00 -8.21 -17.32
N ASN A 80 11.85 -8.34 -18.33
CA ASN A 80 13.00 -9.25 -18.30
C ASN A 80 14.24 -8.62 -17.66
N MET A 81 14.20 -7.31 -17.38
CA MET A 81 15.27 -6.60 -16.70
C MET A 81 15.09 -6.74 -15.18
N SER A 82 15.90 -7.62 -14.56
CA SER A 82 15.84 -7.86 -13.10
C SER A 82 16.05 -6.59 -12.27
N SER A 83 16.85 -5.64 -12.76
CA SER A 83 17.05 -4.33 -12.12
C SER A 83 15.80 -3.44 -12.12
N PHE A 84 14.84 -3.69 -13.02
CA PHE A 84 13.63 -2.88 -13.14
C PHE A 84 12.42 -3.58 -12.51
N ALA A 85 12.14 -4.81 -12.94
CA ALA A 85 10.95 -5.58 -12.55
C ALA A 85 11.24 -6.63 -11.45
N GLY A 86 12.44 -6.61 -10.90
CA GLY A 86 12.89 -7.57 -9.91
C GLY A 86 13.05 -9.00 -10.46
N PRO A 87 13.36 -9.98 -9.59
CA PRO A 87 13.61 -11.36 -10.01
C PRO A 87 12.38 -12.08 -10.55
N PHE A 88 11.18 -11.55 -10.30
CA PHE A 88 9.92 -12.17 -10.73
C PHE A 88 9.36 -11.57 -12.02
N GLY A 89 9.96 -10.50 -12.55
CA GLY A 89 9.44 -9.79 -13.72
C GLY A 89 8.02 -9.27 -13.49
N GLN A 90 7.77 -8.69 -12.31
CA GLN A 90 6.45 -8.26 -11.85
C GLN A 90 6.52 -6.90 -11.16
N LEU A 91 5.41 -6.15 -11.23
CA LEU A 91 5.20 -4.92 -10.47
C LEU A 91 4.15 -5.16 -9.37
N PRO A 92 4.20 -4.43 -8.24
CA PRO A 92 5.12 -3.33 -7.93
C PRO A 92 6.53 -3.76 -7.50
N VAL A 93 7.48 -2.83 -7.64
CA VAL A 93 8.86 -2.93 -7.12
C VAL A 93 9.16 -1.64 -6.36
N LEU A 94 9.71 -1.78 -5.16
CA LEU A 94 10.23 -0.68 -4.35
C LEU A 94 11.75 -0.74 -4.36
N GLU A 95 12.39 0.37 -4.69
CA GLU A 95 13.78 0.64 -4.35
C GLU A 95 13.84 1.61 -3.19
N TRP A 96 14.64 1.27 -2.18
CA TRP A 96 14.81 2.06 -0.97
C TRP A 96 16.27 2.37 -0.74
N GLU A 97 16.61 3.66 -0.76
CA GLU A 97 17.95 4.14 -0.45
C GLU A 97 18.09 4.36 1.06
N ASP A 98 18.82 3.46 1.72
CA ASP A 98 19.12 3.56 3.14
C ASP A 98 20.36 4.44 3.34
N LYS A 99 20.15 5.71 3.70
CA LYS A 99 21.22 6.70 3.85
C LYS A 99 22.19 6.38 5.00
N GLU A 100 21.75 5.66 6.03
CA GLU A 100 22.62 5.30 7.15
C GLU A 100 23.65 4.26 6.73
N ASN A 101 23.24 3.32 5.89
CA ASN A 101 24.08 2.20 5.46
C ASN A 101 24.67 2.38 4.06
N GLN A 102 24.28 3.45 3.33
CA GLN A 102 24.60 3.65 1.92
C GLN A 102 24.22 2.45 1.04
N GLU A 103 23.15 1.74 1.42
CA GLU A 103 22.68 0.54 0.74
C GLU A 103 21.40 0.85 -0.04
N LEU A 104 21.38 0.47 -1.32
CA LEU A 104 20.16 0.41 -2.11
C LEU A 104 19.53 -0.97 -1.94
N ARG A 105 18.30 -1.01 -1.43
CA ARG A 105 17.55 -2.26 -1.29
C ARG A 105 16.40 -2.31 -2.29
N THR A 106 16.21 -3.48 -2.90
CA THR A 106 15.08 -3.74 -3.80
C THR A 106 14.13 -4.72 -3.15
N VAL A 107 12.87 -4.34 -3.03
CA VAL A 107 11.79 -5.15 -2.45
C VAL A 107 10.69 -5.30 -3.49
N VAL A 108 10.17 -6.51 -3.62
CA VAL A 108 9.18 -6.89 -4.64
C VAL A 108 7.98 -7.52 -3.97
N GLN A 109 6.85 -7.61 -4.68
CA GLN A 109 5.55 -8.07 -4.17
C GLN A 109 4.90 -7.10 -3.18
N THR A 110 3.62 -6.80 -3.39
CA THR A 110 2.90 -5.79 -2.61
C THR A 110 2.96 -6.03 -1.10
N ILE A 111 2.68 -7.25 -0.66
CA ILE A 111 2.66 -7.57 0.78
C ILE A 111 4.06 -7.45 1.40
N SER A 112 5.09 -7.95 0.72
CA SER A 112 6.46 -7.84 1.21
C SER A 112 6.97 -6.41 1.23
N ILE A 113 6.58 -5.58 0.25
CA ILE A 113 6.87 -4.14 0.26
C ILE A 113 6.17 -3.45 1.44
N ALA A 114 4.86 -3.72 1.65
CA ALA A 114 4.11 -3.15 2.76
C ALA A 114 4.75 -3.51 4.11
N GLN A 115 5.08 -4.78 4.30
CA GLN A 115 5.77 -5.26 5.50
C GLN A 115 7.13 -4.58 5.70
N TYR A 116 7.92 -4.47 4.63
CA TYR A 116 9.22 -3.80 4.68
C TYR A 116 9.08 -2.33 5.11
N LEU A 117 8.12 -1.60 4.51
CA LEU A 117 7.88 -0.20 4.85
C LEU A 117 7.40 -0.04 6.30
N SER A 118 6.54 -0.93 6.82
CA SER A 118 6.13 -0.90 8.23
C SER A 118 7.31 -0.99 9.20
N PHE A 119 8.34 -1.77 8.87
CA PHE A 119 9.56 -1.85 9.70
C PHE A 119 10.52 -0.67 9.50
N LYS A 120 10.50 -0.02 8.34
CA LYS A 120 11.44 1.04 7.99
C LYS A 120 10.97 2.43 8.40
N VAL A 121 9.69 2.72 8.25
CA VAL A 121 9.15 4.08 8.33
C VAL A 121 8.63 4.40 9.72
N ASP A 122 8.10 3.40 10.43
CA ASP A 122 7.54 3.61 11.75
C ASP A 122 8.50 3.08 12.84
N PRO A 123 9.39 3.93 13.40
CA PRO A 123 10.18 3.56 14.56
C PRO A 123 9.29 3.30 15.79
N VAL A 124 8.08 3.84 15.85
CA VAL A 124 7.09 3.53 16.89
C VAL A 124 6.56 2.09 16.72
N LEU A 125 6.45 1.59 15.47
CA LEU A 125 6.46 0.18 15.08
C LEU A 125 7.44 -0.68 15.88
N LYS A 126 8.69 -0.24 15.81
CA LYS A 126 9.86 -0.90 16.40
C LYS A 126 9.93 -0.74 17.92
N ASP A 127 9.53 0.43 18.42
CA ASP A 127 9.72 0.84 19.82
C ASP A 127 8.52 0.52 20.71
N LYS A 128 7.30 0.38 20.17
CA LYS A 128 6.11 -0.06 20.92
C LYS A 128 6.13 -1.55 21.26
N GLY A 129 7.12 -2.30 20.76
CA GLY A 129 7.26 -3.72 21.04
C GLY A 129 6.00 -4.49 20.66
N LEU A 130 5.40 -4.18 19.50
CA LEU A 130 4.30 -4.99 18.99
C LEU A 130 4.76 -6.45 19.00
N ASP A 131 3.99 -7.30 19.67
CA ASP A 131 4.35 -8.70 19.73
C ASP A 131 4.20 -9.34 18.34
N ALA A 132 4.83 -10.50 18.19
CA ALA A 132 4.77 -11.23 16.92
C ALA A 132 3.33 -11.56 16.50
N GLU A 133 2.41 -11.71 17.46
CA GLU A 133 0.99 -11.98 17.19
C GLU A 133 0.32 -10.77 16.52
N GLN A 134 0.50 -9.57 17.06
CA GLN A 134 -0.06 -8.33 16.53
C GLN A 134 0.43 -8.03 15.12
N ILE A 135 1.73 -8.18 14.87
CA ILE A 135 2.32 -8.00 13.53
C ILE A 135 1.73 -9.04 12.56
N THR A 136 1.68 -10.31 12.96
CA THR A 136 1.14 -11.40 12.13
C THR A 136 -0.34 -11.18 11.82
N LYS A 137 -1.11 -10.68 12.79
CA LYS A 137 -2.53 -10.38 12.64
C LYS A 137 -2.75 -9.24 11.65
N ALA A 138 -2.00 -8.14 11.77
CA ALA A 138 -2.04 -7.03 10.82
C ALA A 138 -1.68 -7.48 9.38
N LEU A 139 -0.62 -8.28 9.24
CA LEU A 139 -0.22 -8.84 7.94
C LEU A 139 -1.29 -9.76 7.37
N SER A 140 -1.93 -10.59 8.20
CA SER A 140 -3.01 -11.49 7.77
C SER A 140 -4.20 -10.70 7.18
N TYR A 141 -4.51 -9.52 7.74
CA TYR A 141 -5.52 -8.64 7.17
C TYR A 141 -5.11 -8.08 5.81
N GLY A 142 -3.87 -7.62 5.68
CA GLY A 142 -3.32 -7.18 4.41
C GLY A 142 -3.38 -8.29 3.34
N CYS A 143 -2.98 -9.51 3.71
CA CYS A 143 -3.04 -10.69 2.83
C CYS A 143 -4.48 -11.00 2.42
N CYS A 144 -5.43 -11.04 3.35
CA CYS A 144 -6.83 -11.30 3.02
C CYS A 144 -7.39 -10.22 2.08
N ALA A 145 -7.07 -8.94 2.32
CA ALA A 145 -7.59 -7.85 1.50
C ALA A 145 -7.01 -7.93 0.08
N TYR A 146 -5.74 -8.29 -0.02
CA TYR A 146 -5.06 -8.43 -1.28
C TYR A 146 -5.53 -9.67 -2.06
N GLU A 147 -5.49 -10.85 -1.46
CA GLU A 147 -5.73 -12.12 -2.15
C GLU A 147 -7.21 -12.42 -2.39
N ASP A 148 -8.04 -12.18 -1.37
CA ASP A 148 -9.45 -12.56 -1.42
C ASP A 148 -10.33 -11.48 -2.05
N LEU A 149 -9.94 -10.21 -1.96
CA LEU A 149 -10.71 -9.10 -2.53
C LEU A 149 -10.06 -8.57 -3.81
N LEU A 150 -8.86 -7.97 -3.70
CA LEU A 150 -8.25 -7.24 -4.81
C LEU A 150 -7.98 -8.14 -6.02
N LEU A 151 -7.36 -9.31 -5.83
CA LEU A 151 -7.08 -10.23 -6.93
C LEU A 151 -8.37 -10.78 -7.57
N LYS A 152 -9.41 -11.04 -6.80
CA LYS A 152 -10.70 -11.52 -7.33
C LYS A 152 -11.41 -10.45 -8.16
N ILE A 153 -11.34 -9.19 -7.73
CA ILE A 153 -11.84 -8.07 -8.51
C ILE A 153 -11.10 -7.98 -9.86
N PHE A 154 -9.77 -8.15 -9.88
CA PHE A 154 -9.04 -8.19 -11.14
C PHE A 154 -9.46 -9.33 -12.05
N ASP A 155 -9.67 -10.53 -11.51
CA ASP A 155 -10.16 -11.67 -12.30
C ASP A 155 -11.54 -11.37 -12.91
N ALA A 156 -12.44 -10.75 -12.14
CA ALA A 156 -13.77 -10.36 -12.62
C ALA A 156 -13.74 -9.29 -13.72
N VAL A 157 -12.83 -8.33 -13.61
CA VAL A 157 -12.64 -7.29 -14.63
C VAL A 157 -12.05 -7.88 -15.90
N ARG A 158 -11.15 -8.86 -15.77
CA ARG A 158 -10.49 -9.50 -16.91
C ARG A 158 -11.39 -10.48 -17.65
N ASP A 159 -12.21 -11.25 -16.93
CA ASP A 159 -13.16 -12.20 -17.50
C ASP A 159 -14.59 -11.88 -17.01
N PRO A 160 -15.40 -11.19 -17.84
CA PRO A 160 -16.77 -10.84 -17.51
C PRO A 160 -17.66 -12.04 -17.12
N ASN A 161 -17.34 -13.25 -17.59
CA ASN A 161 -18.12 -14.45 -17.24
C ASN A 161 -17.94 -14.83 -15.76
N THR A 162 -16.85 -14.39 -15.14
CA THR A 162 -16.61 -14.60 -13.70
C THR A 162 -17.21 -13.50 -12.84
N ALA A 163 -17.62 -12.37 -13.43
CA ALA A 163 -18.07 -11.18 -12.70
C ALA A 163 -19.28 -11.46 -11.81
N VAL A 164 -20.29 -12.20 -12.30
CA VAL A 164 -21.48 -12.56 -11.50
C VAL A 164 -21.09 -13.38 -10.27
N ARG A 165 -20.20 -14.37 -10.44
CA ARG A 165 -19.71 -15.19 -9.32
C ARG A 165 -18.86 -14.37 -8.35
N VAL A 166 -17.97 -13.53 -8.86
CA VAL A 166 -17.09 -12.72 -8.01
C VAL A 166 -17.88 -11.67 -7.23
N PHE A 167 -18.64 -10.81 -7.91
CA PHE A 167 -19.35 -9.72 -7.24
C PHE A 167 -20.62 -10.16 -6.53
N GLY A 168 -21.29 -11.21 -7.01
CA GLY A 168 -22.53 -11.71 -6.40
C GLY A 168 -22.29 -12.69 -5.24
N VAL A 169 -21.15 -13.37 -5.18
CA VAL A 169 -20.89 -14.42 -4.17
C VAL A 169 -19.61 -14.17 -3.40
N ASN A 170 -18.48 -13.96 -4.07
CA ASN A 170 -17.18 -13.89 -3.38
C ASN A 170 -17.01 -12.57 -2.63
N VAL A 171 -17.22 -11.43 -3.29
CA VAL A 171 -17.04 -10.11 -2.68
C VAL A 171 -17.90 -9.94 -1.43
N PRO A 172 -19.22 -10.24 -1.43
CA PRO A 172 -20.03 -10.16 -0.22
C PRO A 172 -19.48 -11.01 0.93
N LYS A 173 -19.12 -12.28 0.68
CA LYS A 173 -18.54 -13.17 1.70
C LYS A 173 -17.21 -12.64 2.24
N VAL A 174 -16.38 -12.08 1.38
CA VAL A 174 -15.11 -11.48 1.78
C VAL A 174 -15.38 -10.25 2.65
N LEU A 175 -16.32 -9.38 2.25
CA LEU A 175 -16.71 -8.20 3.02
C LEU A 175 -17.37 -8.56 4.37
N GLU A 176 -18.19 -9.61 4.42
CA GLU A 176 -18.74 -10.15 5.68
C GLU A 176 -17.62 -10.57 6.64
N ARG A 177 -16.65 -11.36 6.14
CA ARG A 177 -15.46 -11.73 6.94
C ARG A 177 -14.65 -10.51 7.35
N PHE A 178 -14.51 -9.51 6.48
CA PHE A 178 -13.85 -8.25 6.85
C PHE A 178 -14.59 -7.50 7.94
N ASN A 179 -15.91 -7.43 7.89
CA ASN A 179 -16.72 -6.79 8.93
C ASN A 179 -16.58 -7.52 10.25
N GLU A 180 -16.62 -8.86 10.26
CA GLU A 180 -16.38 -9.66 11.47
C GLU A 180 -14.99 -9.36 12.05
N LEU A 181 -13.97 -9.28 11.20
CA LEU A 181 -12.61 -8.99 11.62
C LEU A 181 -12.44 -7.55 12.11
N LEU A 182 -13.10 -6.57 11.48
CA LEU A 182 -13.10 -5.17 11.89
C LEU A 182 -13.80 -4.98 13.23
N SER A 183 -14.93 -5.64 13.47
CA SER A 183 -15.61 -5.60 14.77
C SER A 183 -14.69 -6.09 15.89
N VAL A 184 -13.94 -7.18 15.66
CA VAL A 184 -12.94 -7.68 16.62
C VAL A 184 -11.80 -6.67 16.85
N MET A 185 -11.43 -5.88 15.84
CA MET A 185 -10.43 -4.82 16.00
C MET A 185 -10.98 -3.63 16.78
N GLU A 186 -12.21 -3.19 16.48
CA GLU A 186 -12.85 -2.08 17.19
C GLU A 186 -13.02 -2.39 18.68
N GLU A 187 -13.47 -3.61 19.01
CA GLU A 187 -13.53 -4.08 20.40
C GLU A 187 -12.16 -4.03 21.09
N ARG A 188 -11.09 -4.50 20.42
CA ARG A 188 -9.74 -4.46 20.99
C ARG A 188 -9.16 -3.05 21.12
N VAL A 189 -9.40 -2.17 20.14
CA VAL A 189 -8.97 -0.77 20.21
C VAL A 189 -9.70 -0.07 21.36
N PHE A 190 -10.99 -0.36 21.53
CA PHE A 190 -11.79 0.12 22.65
C PHE A 190 -11.26 -0.38 24.00
N ASP A 191 -10.93 -1.66 24.12
CA ASP A 191 -10.32 -2.23 25.33
C ASP A 191 -8.97 -1.58 25.66
N MET A 192 -8.12 -1.34 24.65
CA MET A 192 -6.84 -0.65 24.83
C MET A 192 -7.00 0.80 25.29
N GLN A 193 -8.05 1.50 24.83
CA GLN A 193 -8.38 2.86 25.27
C GLN A 193 -8.93 2.87 26.69
N GLN A 194 -9.74 1.89 27.07
CA GLN A 194 -10.30 1.75 28.43
C GLN A 194 -9.27 1.33 29.47
N ALA A 195 -8.28 0.52 29.08
CA ALA A 195 -7.21 0.04 29.97
C ALA A 195 -6.22 1.14 30.41
N GLY A 196 -6.42 2.40 30.02
CA GLY A 196 -5.70 3.53 30.61
C GLY A 196 -4.25 3.73 30.15
N GLY A 197 -3.86 3.21 28.98
CA GLY A 197 -2.68 3.70 28.25
C GLY A 197 -1.32 3.54 28.92
N ALA A 198 -1.16 2.66 29.92
CA ALA A 198 0.16 2.19 30.32
C ALA A 198 0.41 0.83 29.64
N PRO A 199 1.43 0.72 28.76
CA PRO A 199 1.78 -0.58 28.20
C PRO A 199 2.14 -1.54 29.34
N PRO A 200 1.74 -2.82 29.27
CA PRO A 200 2.13 -3.82 30.25
C PRO A 200 3.65 -4.05 30.11
N GLY A 201 4.44 -3.31 30.89
CA GLY A 201 5.91 -3.46 30.92
C GLY A 201 6.74 -2.17 30.99
N ALA A 202 6.20 -1.03 31.38
CA ALA A 202 6.99 0.16 31.75
C ALA A 202 7.24 0.22 33.27
#